data_AF-A0A853IBY8-F1
#
_entry.id   AF-A0A853IBY8-F1
#
_cell.length_a   1.000
_cell.length_b   1.000
_cell.length_c   1.000
_cell.angle_alpha   90.00
_cell.angle_beta   90.00
_cell.angle_gamma   90.00
#
_symmetry.space_group_name_H-M   'P 1'
#
loop_
_entity.id
_entity.type
_entity.pdbx_description
1 polymer ?
#
loop_
_entity_poly.entity_id
_entity_poly.type
_entity_poly.pdbx_seq_one_letter_code
_entity_poly.pdbx_strand_id
1 'polypeptide(L)'
;MMSSNQTVSKRVKQRQARIRQELDIQNISVRQLAQTLSNKWETNRKIISSGDMGLDYAQQVCDELSRDLIWLSTGHNGGQRLSKVFSMLVDLCDKDPEYADTVMDLVEKMWDRECQD
;
A
#
# COMPACT_ATOMS: atom_id res chain seq x y z
N MET A 1 9.50 -23.14 29.49
CA MET A 1 9.57 -23.43 28.03
C MET A 1 8.79 -22.34 27.31
N MET A 2 9.48 -21.58 26.46
CA MET A 2 8.93 -20.45 25.72
C MET A 2 7.96 -20.95 24.63
N SER A 3 6.77 -20.35 24.55
CA SER A 3 5.91 -20.41 23.37
C SER A 3 5.50 -18.98 23.02
N SER A 4 6.42 -18.27 22.36
CA SER A 4 6.17 -16.98 21.73
C SER A 4 5.33 -17.21 20.48
N ASN A 5 4.01 -17.36 20.64
CA ASN A 5 3.07 -17.32 19.53
C ASN A 5 3.05 -15.91 18.94
N GLN A 6 3.85 -15.73 17.89
CA GLN A 6 3.95 -14.53 17.08
C GLN A 6 2.55 -14.05 16.68
N THR A 7 2.09 -13.00 17.34
CA THR A 7 0.89 -12.30 16.95
C THR A 7 1.24 -11.51 15.70
N VAL A 8 0.88 -12.03 14.51
CA VAL A 8 0.98 -11.26 13.25
C VAL A 8 0.36 -9.89 13.51
N SER A 9 1.20 -8.85 13.48
CA SER A 9 0.81 -7.50 13.88
C SER A 9 -0.44 -7.09 13.10
N LYS A 10 -1.43 -6.43 13.73
CA LYS A 10 -2.66 -5.94 13.07
C LYS A 10 -2.37 -5.23 11.73
N ARG A 11 -1.20 -4.57 11.66
CA ARG A 11 -0.62 -3.90 10.49
C ARG A 11 -0.42 -4.83 9.29
N VAL A 12 0.23 -5.96 9.52
CA VAL A 12 0.53 -6.96 8.47
C VAL A 12 -0.77 -7.54 7.91
N LYS A 13 -1.77 -7.78 8.78
CA LYS A 13 -3.09 -8.25 8.35
C LYS A 13 -3.84 -7.24 7.47
N GLN A 14 -3.73 -5.94 7.77
CA GLN A 14 -4.34 -4.88 6.95
C GLN A 14 -3.70 -4.78 5.56
N ARG A 15 -2.37 -4.87 5.47
CA ARG A 15 -1.66 -4.93 4.18
C ARG A 15 -2.05 -6.16 3.37
N GLN A 16 -2.08 -7.33 4.00
CA GLN A 16 -2.54 -8.56 3.36
C GLN A 16 -3.95 -8.41 2.79
N ALA A 17 -4.87 -7.79 3.54
CA ALA A 17 -6.24 -7.57 3.09
C ALA A 17 -6.31 -6.62 1.88
N ARG A 18 -5.55 -5.52 1.89
CA ARG A 18 -5.49 -4.57 0.77
C ARG A 18 -4.95 -5.20 -0.51
N ILE A 19 -3.83 -5.90 -0.41
CA ILE A 19 -3.25 -6.61 -1.56
C ILE A 19 -4.26 -7.63 -2.11
N ARG A 20 -4.93 -8.41 -1.24
CA ARG A 20 -5.95 -9.38 -1.69
C ARG A 20 -7.12 -8.71 -2.39
N GLN A 21 -7.66 -7.64 -1.82
CA GLN A 21 -8.76 -6.90 -2.41
C GLN A 21 -8.39 -6.34 -3.78
N GLU A 22 -7.17 -5.80 -3.94
CA GLU A 22 -6.71 -5.27 -5.22
C GLU A 22 -6.52 -6.36 -6.27
N LEU A 23 -5.95 -7.50 -5.86
CA LEU A 23 -5.82 -8.68 -6.72
C LEU A 23 -7.19 -9.18 -7.19
N ASP A 24 -8.20 -9.16 -6.31
CA ASP A 24 -9.58 -9.53 -6.64
C ASP A 24 -10.20 -8.54 -7.65
N ILE A 25 -9.98 -7.23 -7.46
CA ILE A 25 -10.45 -6.17 -8.39
C ILE A 25 -9.83 -6.36 -9.78
N GLN A 26 -8.53 -6.64 -9.83
CA GLN A 26 -7.78 -6.80 -11.08
C GLN A 26 -7.91 -8.21 -11.68
N ASN A 27 -8.66 -9.11 -11.02
CA ASN A 27 -8.84 -10.51 -11.42
C ASN A 27 -7.51 -11.25 -11.67
N ILE A 28 -6.51 -10.97 -10.83
CA ILE A 28 -5.18 -11.59 -10.88
C ILE A 28 -4.90 -12.31 -9.57
N SER A 29 -4.22 -13.44 -9.66
CA SER A 29 -3.78 -14.18 -8.49
C SER A 29 -2.45 -13.67 -7.96
N VAL A 30 -2.18 -13.87 -6.66
CA VAL A 30 -0.86 -13.64 -6.06
C VAL A 30 0.24 -14.37 -6.83
N ARG A 31 -0.07 -15.52 -7.46
CA ARG A 31 0.88 -16.26 -8.29
C ARG A 31 1.24 -15.50 -9.56
N GLN A 32 0.25 -14.95 -10.26
CA GLN A 32 0.48 -14.16 -11.47
C GLN A 32 1.32 -12.92 -11.14
N LEU A 33 0.96 -12.19 -10.08
CA LEU A 33 1.75 -11.06 -9.58
C LEU A 33 3.20 -11.48 -9.21
N ALA A 34 3.36 -12.62 -8.54
CA ALA A 34 4.69 -13.09 -8.15
C ALA A 34 5.56 -13.47 -9.35
N GLN A 35 4.95 -13.93 -10.44
CA GLN A 35 5.62 -14.31 -11.69
C GLN A 35 6.09 -13.09 -12.50
N THR A 36 5.37 -11.96 -12.43
CA THR A 36 5.78 -10.74 -13.12
C THR A 36 6.96 -10.05 -12.43
N LEU A 37 7.04 -10.13 -11.10
CA LEU A 37 8.13 -9.53 -10.32
C LEU A 37 9.48 -10.24 -10.48
N SER A 38 9.53 -11.58 -10.58
CA SER A 38 10.78 -12.31 -10.87
C SER A 38 10.58 -13.80 -11.16
N ASN A 39 11.64 -14.44 -11.68
CA ASN A 39 11.73 -15.90 -11.85
C ASN A 39 11.63 -16.70 -10.53
N LYS A 40 11.79 -16.07 -9.36
CA LYS A 40 11.65 -16.69 -8.03
C LYS A 40 10.22 -16.54 -7.48
N TRP A 41 9.22 -16.89 -8.30
CA TRP A 41 7.81 -16.65 -8.00
C TRP A 41 7.33 -17.29 -6.67
N GLU A 42 7.91 -18.40 -6.22
CA GLU A 42 7.54 -19.01 -4.94
C GLU A 42 7.96 -18.17 -3.73
N THR A 43 9.16 -17.59 -3.78
CA THR A 43 9.66 -16.66 -2.76
C THR A 43 8.82 -15.39 -2.77
N ASN A 44 8.59 -14.83 -3.95
CA ASN A 44 7.79 -13.62 -4.15
C ASN A 44 6.36 -13.81 -3.65
N ARG A 45 5.73 -14.95 -3.97
CA ARG A 45 4.39 -15.30 -3.48
C ARG A 45 4.32 -15.32 -1.96
N LYS A 46 5.33 -15.88 -1.29
CA LYS A 46 5.38 -15.91 0.19
C LYS A 46 5.49 -14.50 0.76
N ILE A 47 6.35 -13.66 0.19
CA ILE A 47 6.54 -12.27 0.62
C ILE A 47 5.24 -11.49 0.46
N ILE A 48 4.62 -11.52 -0.72
CA ILE A 48 3.34 -10.84 -1.00
C ILE A 48 2.24 -11.34 -0.07
N SER A 49 2.10 -12.66 0.06
CA SER A 49 1.07 -13.27 0.92
C SER A 49 1.28 -12.95 2.40
N SER A 50 2.54 -12.77 2.81
CA SER A 50 2.88 -12.39 4.17
C SER A 50 2.59 -10.93 4.46
N GLY A 51 2.62 -10.04 3.46
CA GLY A 51 2.47 -8.59 3.66
C GLY A 51 3.64 -7.94 4.41
N ASP A 52 4.67 -8.71 4.76
CA ASP A 52 5.90 -8.28 5.41
C ASP A 52 7.01 -8.22 4.37
N MET A 53 7.26 -7.02 3.86
CA MET A 53 8.17 -6.77 2.75
C MET A 53 8.94 -5.46 2.98
N GLY A 54 10.18 -5.42 2.52
CA GLY A 54 11.00 -4.21 2.52
C GLY A 54 10.42 -3.14 1.59
N LEU A 55 10.81 -1.88 1.80
CA LEU A 55 10.28 -0.74 1.04
C LEU A 55 10.52 -0.87 -0.47
N ASP A 56 11.72 -1.28 -0.88
CA ASP A 56 12.04 -1.45 -2.31
C ASP A 56 11.14 -2.50 -2.97
N TYR A 57 10.83 -3.57 -2.25
CA TYR A 57 9.96 -4.63 -2.74
C TYR A 57 8.47 -4.23 -2.69
N ALA A 58 8.09 -3.43 -1.69
CA ALA A 58 6.76 -2.84 -1.60
C ALA A 58 6.49 -1.90 -2.79
N GLN A 59 7.48 -1.11 -3.20
CA GLN A 59 7.39 -0.25 -4.38
C GLN A 59 7.17 -1.07 -5.65
N GLN A 60 7.95 -2.14 -5.88
CA GLN A 60 7.77 -3.00 -7.05
C GLN A 60 6.38 -3.65 -7.11
N VAL A 61 5.83 -4.08 -5.97
CA VAL A 61 4.46 -4.61 -5.88
C VAL A 61 3.44 -3.55 -6.23
N CYS A 62 3.64 -2.32 -5.75
CA CYS A 62 2.79 -1.17 -6.04
C CYS A 62 2.83 -0.79 -7.53
N ASP A 63 4.02 -0.72 -8.13
CA ASP A 63 4.21 -0.43 -9.56
C ASP A 63 3.46 -1.44 -10.44
N GLU A 64 3.58 -2.72 -10.12
CA GLU A 64 2.91 -3.81 -10.86
C GLU A 64 1.39 -3.80 -10.67
N LEU A 65 0.90 -3.32 -9.53
CA LEU A 65 -0.53 -3.11 -9.27
C LEU A 65 -1.03 -1.76 -9.78
N SER A 66 -0.17 -0.92 -10.38
CA SER A 66 -0.48 0.47 -10.76
C SER A 66 -1.04 1.29 -9.59
N ARG A 67 -0.44 1.13 -8.40
CA ARG A 67 -0.79 1.83 -7.16
C ARG A 67 0.41 2.58 -6.61
N ASP A 68 0.16 3.59 -5.79
CA ASP A 68 1.22 4.29 -5.07
C ASP A 68 1.66 3.53 -3.82
N LEU A 69 2.91 3.74 -3.40
CA LEU A 69 3.41 3.18 -2.14
C LEU A 69 2.60 3.67 -0.92
N ILE A 70 1.98 4.85 -1.02
CA ILE A 70 1.07 5.40 -0.02
C ILE A 70 -0.17 4.51 0.15
N TRP A 71 -0.69 3.90 -0.92
CA TRP A 71 -1.82 2.97 -0.83
C TRP A 71 -1.49 1.73 0.01
N LEU A 72 -0.24 1.24 -0.07
CA LEU A 72 0.20 0.08 0.71
C LEU A 72 0.71 0.46 2.13
N SER A 73 1.09 1.72 2.32
CA SER A 73 1.61 2.26 3.59
C SER A 73 0.61 3.11 4.36
N THR A 74 -0.59 3.36 3.84
CA THR A 74 -1.67 4.01 4.58
C THR A 74 -2.05 3.15 5.79
N GLY A 75 -1.79 3.68 6.99
CA GLY A 75 -1.87 2.97 8.26
C GLY A 75 -0.51 2.54 8.87
N HIS A 76 0.61 2.83 8.21
CA HIS A 76 1.96 2.46 8.66
C HIS A 76 2.66 3.53 9.52
N ASN A 77 2.31 4.81 9.37
CA ASN A 77 3.09 5.92 9.95
C ASN A 77 2.49 6.54 11.21
N GLY A 78 2.04 5.74 12.20
CA GLY A 78 1.83 6.22 13.59
C GLY A 78 0.92 7.45 13.83
N GLY A 79 0.29 8.03 12.81
CA GLY A 79 -0.45 9.28 12.89
C GLY A 79 -1.94 9.00 12.78
N GLN A 80 -2.61 8.88 13.92
CA GLN A 80 -4.06 8.61 13.98
C GLN A 80 -4.95 9.70 13.36
N ARG A 81 -4.38 10.79 12.82
CA ARG A 81 -5.14 11.88 12.17
C ARG A 81 -4.85 12.04 10.68
N LEU A 82 -3.58 12.00 10.28
CA LEU A 82 -3.19 12.07 8.87
C LEU A 82 -3.75 10.86 8.09
N SER A 83 -3.72 9.66 8.67
CA SER A 83 -4.10 8.45 7.91
C SER A 83 -5.57 8.39 7.49
N LYS A 84 -6.50 8.99 8.25
CA LYS A 84 -7.93 8.90 7.92
C LYS A 84 -8.31 9.90 6.84
N VAL A 85 -7.86 11.15 6.96
CA VAL A 85 -8.09 12.18 5.94
C VAL A 85 -7.39 11.78 4.64
N PHE A 86 -6.13 11.34 4.71
CA PHE A 86 -5.41 10.88 3.53
C PHE A 86 -6.07 9.67 2.89
N SER A 87 -6.55 8.69 3.68
CA SER A 87 -7.31 7.56 3.14
C SER A 87 -8.63 8.00 2.49
N MET A 88 -9.35 8.96 3.08
CA MET A 88 -10.58 9.48 2.48
C MET A 88 -10.31 10.23 1.18
N LEU A 89 -9.19 10.96 1.08
CA LEU A 89 -8.78 11.66 -0.14
C LEU A 89 -8.38 10.66 -1.23
N VAL A 90 -7.65 9.61 -0.87
CA VAL A 90 -7.33 8.51 -1.81
C VAL A 90 -8.62 7.82 -2.28
N ASP A 91 -9.52 7.47 -1.35
CA ASP A 91 -10.80 6.84 -1.69
C ASP A 91 -11.69 7.74 -2.57
N LEU A 92 -11.59 9.06 -2.41
CA LEU A 92 -12.27 10.05 -3.26
C LEU A 92 -11.67 10.05 -4.67
N CYS A 93 -10.34 10.12 -4.79
CA CYS A 93 -9.68 10.12 -6.10
C CYS A 93 -9.90 8.81 -6.86
N ASP A 94 -9.96 7.67 -6.15
CA ASP A 94 -10.25 6.36 -6.75
C ASP A 94 -11.68 6.27 -7.30
N LYS A 95 -12.65 6.94 -6.66
CA LYS A 95 -14.06 6.95 -7.10
C LYS A 95 -14.33 7.99 -8.16
N ASP A 96 -13.72 9.16 -8.02
CA ASP A 96 -13.95 10.34 -8.82
C ASP A 96 -12.58 10.93 -9.24
N PRO A 97 -11.97 10.42 -10.33
CA PRO A 97 -10.61 10.79 -10.76
C PRO A 97 -10.42 12.28 -11.07
N GLU A 98 -11.51 13.00 -11.37
CA GLU A 98 -11.49 14.45 -11.61
C GLU A 98 -11.00 15.26 -10.38
N TYR A 99 -11.09 14.70 -9.18
CA TYR A 99 -10.60 15.35 -7.96
C TYR A 99 -9.10 15.17 -7.73
N ALA A 100 -8.43 14.27 -8.46
CA ALA A 100 -7.01 13.97 -8.26
C ALA A 100 -6.14 15.23 -8.42
N ASP A 101 -6.34 15.97 -9.51
CA ASP A 101 -5.59 17.21 -9.79
C ASP A 101 -5.81 18.25 -8.68
N THR A 102 -7.05 18.40 -8.20
CA THR A 102 -7.39 19.36 -7.14
C THR A 102 -6.75 18.99 -5.80
N VAL A 103 -6.71 17.70 -5.46
CA VAL A 103 -6.09 17.21 -4.24
C VAL A 103 -4.57 17.38 -4.32
N MET A 104 -3.95 17.09 -5.47
CA MET A 104 -2.52 17.28 -5.68
C MET A 104 -2.12 18.76 -5.58
N ASP A 105 -2.88 19.66 -6.21
CA ASP A 105 -2.69 21.11 -6.13
C ASP A 105 -2.67 21.63 -4.67
N LEU A 106 -3.55 21.08 -3.83
CA LEU A 106 -3.65 21.45 -2.42
C LEU A 106 -2.46 20.92 -1.61
N VAL A 107 -2.04 19.68 -1.89
CA VAL A 107 -0.87 19.06 -1.25
C VAL A 107 0.41 19.82 -1.61
N GLU A 108 0.59 20.19 -2.88
CA GLU A 108 1.74 20.99 -3.33
C GLU A 108 1.77 22.36 -2.65
N LYS A 109 0.64 23.08 -2.61
CA LYS A 109 0.55 24.39 -1.91
C LYS A 109 0.87 24.28 -0.42
N MET A 110 0.44 23.21 0.23
CA MET A 110 0.77 22.95 1.63
C MET A 110 2.25 22.62 1.80
N TRP A 111 2.81 21.80 0.91
CA TRP A 111 4.21 21.41 0.93
C TRP A 111 5.13 22.62 0.73
N ASP A 112 4.86 23.46 -0.26
CA ASP A 112 5.62 24.68 -0.53
C ASP A 112 5.61 25.63 0.66
N ARG A 113 4.49 25.71 1.39
CA ARG A 113 4.38 26.55 2.59
C ARG A 113 5.21 26.01 3.76
N GLU A 114 5.19 24.70 3.97
CA GLU A 114 5.87 24.07 5.12
C GLU A 114 7.37 23.84 4.86
N CYS A 115 7.80 23.76 3.60
CA CYS A 115 9.21 23.60 3.20
C CYS A 115 9.91 24.92 2.86
N GLN A 116 9.24 26.07 3.02
CA GLN A 116 9.84 27.40 2.88
C GLN A 116 10.47 27.95 4.17
N ASP A 117 10.46 27.18 5.27
CA ASP A 117 11.24 27.41 6.49
C ASP A 117 12.52 26.53 6.54
#